data_AF-A0A8H8WQ89-F1
#
_entry.id   AF-A0A8H8WQ89-F1
#
_cell.length_a   1.000
_cell.length_b   1.000
_cell.length_c   1.000
_cell.angle_alpha   90.00
_cell.angle_beta   90.00
_cell.angle_gamma   90.00
#
_symmetry.space_group_name_H-M   'P 1'
#
loop_
_entity.id
_entity.type
_entity.pdbx_description
1 polymer ?
#
loop_
_entity_poly.entity_id
_entity_poly.type
_entity_poly.pdbx_seq_one_letter_code
_entity_poly.pdbx_strand_id
1 'polypeptide(L)'
;MLFGILLPIIMVGIGGSIEIARAVEYKQRLISAADLSCRQAKVYVDSLSGLSMPNGYVATVQSYADKNRSERALAATAQVTATPTVSATVLTVPPLTVRPGNIHVVANGAVALFFERFLNRGSVDFAVVRDCTVEAASSSGPPTTLMSESFEGYASQLVGGWAVFGTMSQANCPSALCQGKSWGTTNAGVEVDQLSAIATGDGVQYGQSFAELDSDCANQVGTRTQAQTAACPRNANRNTDTTNSSINMVFNLPVGAYEIRYVYTARKNVGAYQYPNDTVICSNPNDTDGLTRDGDVARNGANMSTVSLDGQTRRIELWVEPKTSGYKSDSQSLTATTDPQYMKQYMADVCVWSKTWIERSYKFKVTKQQEYRISWRAAGLDDSFGGLIDYLRFCQNSCP
;
A
#
# COMPACT_ATOMS: atom_id res chain seq x y z
N MET A 1 16.77 46.51 18.08
CA MET A 1 17.73 45.79 17.21
C MET A 1 17.65 44.27 17.32
N LEU A 2 17.50 43.67 18.52
CA LEU A 2 17.37 42.20 18.66
C LEU A 2 16.20 41.56 17.89
N PHE A 3 15.04 42.20 17.81
CA PHE A 3 13.88 41.68 17.06
C PHE A 3 14.05 41.69 15.53
N GLY A 4 14.92 42.54 14.98
CA GLY A 4 15.14 42.64 13.53
C GLY A 4 16.09 41.58 12.96
N ILE A 5 16.93 40.98 13.80
CA ILE A 5 17.91 39.94 13.43
C ILE A 5 17.35 38.52 13.69
N LEU A 6 16.40 38.39 14.63
CA LEU A 6 15.71 37.13 14.91
C LEU A 6 14.65 36.77 13.87
N LEU A 7 13.97 37.76 13.26
CA LEU A 7 12.92 37.50 12.27
C LEU A 7 13.41 36.72 11.04
N PRO A 8 14.56 37.07 10.40
CA PRO A 8 15.12 36.28 9.31
C PRO A 8 15.46 34.86 9.74
N ILE A 9 16.06 34.67 10.92
CA ILE A 9 16.48 33.36 11.43
C ILE A 9 15.28 32.46 11.71
N ILE A 10 14.21 33.02 12.27
CA ILE A 10 12.94 32.31 12.49
C ILE A 10 12.27 32.00 11.16
N MET A 11 12.30 32.91 10.17
CA MET A 11 11.82 32.62 8.81
C MET A 11 12.66 31.58 8.09
N VAL A 12 13.98 31.49 8.32
CA VAL A 12 14.83 30.42 7.77
C VAL A 12 14.50 29.08 8.42
N GLY A 13 14.36 29.04 9.75
CA GLY A 13 14.11 27.81 10.50
C GLY A 13 12.71 27.24 10.24
N ILE A 14 11.68 28.10 10.31
CA ILE A 14 10.29 27.69 10.10
C ILE A 14 9.96 27.62 8.60
N GLY A 15 10.40 28.60 7.81
CA GLY A 15 10.17 28.60 6.36
C GLY A 15 10.95 27.51 5.64
N GLY A 16 12.21 27.28 6.01
CA GLY A 16 13.03 26.22 5.43
C GLY A 16 12.52 24.82 5.75
N SER A 17 12.00 24.57 6.96
CA SER A 17 11.40 23.28 7.31
C SER A 17 10.09 23.01 6.55
N ILE A 18 9.26 24.03 6.33
CA ILE A 18 8.06 23.94 5.50
C ILE A 18 8.41 23.63 4.03
N GLU A 19 9.44 24.28 3.48
CA GLU A 19 9.87 24.03 2.10
C GLU A 19 10.45 22.63 1.93
N ILE A 20 11.24 22.16 2.89
CA ILE A 20 11.77 20.78 2.88
C ILE A 20 10.62 19.78 2.93
N ALA A 21 9.62 19.99 3.79
CA ALA A 21 8.47 19.10 3.89
C ALA A 21 7.69 19.01 2.56
N ARG A 22 7.38 20.15 1.93
CA ARG A 22 6.71 20.20 0.62
C ARG A 22 7.53 19.55 -0.49
N ALA A 23 8.85 19.77 -0.47
CA ALA A 23 9.77 19.23 -1.45
C ALA A 23 9.90 17.70 -1.31
N VAL A 24 9.97 17.19 -0.07
CA VAL A 24 9.94 15.75 0.23
C VAL A 24 8.62 15.14 -0.24
N GLU A 25 7.49 15.71 0.15
CA GLU A 25 6.16 15.22 -0.25
C GLU A 25 6.01 15.16 -1.77
N TYR A 26 6.45 16.18 -2.49
CA TYR A 26 6.42 16.18 -3.95
C TYR A 26 7.32 15.10 -4.57
N LYS A 27 8.55 14.96 -4.06
CA LYS A 27 9.46 13.89 -4.46
C LYS A 27 8.79 12.53 -4.29
N GLN A 28 8.01 12.34 -3.23
CA GLN A 28 7.28 11.10 -3.01
C GLN A 28 6.20 10.82 -4.04
N ARG A 29 5.36 11.81 -4.33
CA ARG A 29 4.33 11.69 -5.37
C ARG A 29 4.97 11.37 -6.73
N LEU A 30 6.14 11.95 -7.01
CA LEU A 30 6.89 11.69 -8.26
C LEU A 30 7.44 10.26 -8.33
N ILE A 31 7.98 9.75 -7.21
CA ILE A 31 8.45 8.35 -7.15
C ILE A 31 7.28 7.38 -7.24
N SER A 32 6.17 7.67 -6.56
CA SER A 32 4.93 6.89 -6.65
C SER A 32 4.44 6.83 -8.08
N ALA A 33 4.41 7.95 -8.79
CA ALA A 33 4.01 7.96 -10.19
C ALA A 33 4.94 7.11 -11.05
N ALA A 34 6.26 7.22 -10.88
CA ALA A 34 7.23 6.43 -11.64
C ALA A 34 7.09 4.92 -11.39
N ASP A 35 6.99 4.52 -10.12
CA ASP A 35 6.93 3.10 -9.72
C ASP A 35 5.63 2.44 -10.20
N LEU A 36 4.48 3.11 -9.99
CA LEU A 36 3.19 2.60 -10.43
C LEU A 36 3.09 2.51 -11.95
N SER A 37 3.61 3.49 -12.67
CA SER A 37 3.63 3.47 -14.14
C SER A 37 4.44 2.28 -14.66
N CYS A 38 5.58 2.02 -14.02
CA CYS A 38 6.48 0.93 -14.36
C CYS A 38 5.81 -0.44 -14.11
N ARG A 39 5.13 -0.60 -12.97
CA ARG A 39 4.41 -1.84 -12.61
C ARG A 39 3.18 -2.10 -13.49
N GLN A 40 2.33 -1.09 -13.70
CA GLN A 40 1.13 -1.22 -14.53
C GLN A 40 1.50 -1.56 -15.97
N ALA A 41 2.53 -0.90 -16.51
CA ALA A 41 3.07 -1.22 -17.82
C ALA A 41 3.67 -2.62 -17.88
N LYS A 42 4.45 -3.05 -16.86
CA LYS A 42 4.98 -4.42 -16.77
C LYS A 42 3.86 -5.45 -16.80
N VAL A 43 2.81 -5.28 -16.02
CA VAL A 43 1.71 -6.25 -15.93
C VAL A 43 0.94 -6.33 -17.24
N TYR A 44 0.69 -5.18 -17.87
CA TYR A 44 0.13 -5.15 -19.22
C TYR A 44 0.99 -5.97 -20.17
N VAL A 45 2.32 -5.77 -20.18
CA VAL A 45 3.24 -6.56 -21.00
C VAL A 45 3.20 -8.06 -20.68
N ASP A 46 3.28 -8.41 -19.40
CA ASP A 46 3.33 -9.79 -18.92
C ASP A 46 2.05 -10.57 -19.31
N SER A 47 0.95 -9.85 -19.52
CA SER A 47 -0.35 -10.40 -19.91
C SER A 47 -0.57 -10.61 -21.41
N LEU A 48 0.32 -10.11 -22.25
CA LEU A 48 0.19 -10.26 -23.70
C LEU A 48 0.51 -11.71 -24.09
N SER A 49 -0.42 -12.36 -24.80
CA SER A 49 -0.34 -13.77 -25.19
C SER A 49 0.44 -14.03 -26.49
N GLY A 50 1.23 -13.06 -26.96
CA GLY A 50 1.94 -13.14 -28.25
C GLY A 50 3.34 -12.54 -28.23
N LEU A 51 4.16 -12.92 -29.22
CA LEU A 51 5.53 -12.42 -29.40
C LEU A 51 5.58 -11.08 -30.14
N SER A 52 4.48 -10.62 -30.75
CA SER A 52 4.34 -9.31 -31.41
C SER A 52 3.88 -8.23 -30.43
N MET A 53 4.54 -7.06 -30.46
CA MET A 53 3.98 -5.84 -29.87
C MET A 53 2.62 -5.49 -30.51
N PRO A 54 1.55 -5.31 -29.70
CA PRO A 54 0.25 -4.85 -30.19
C PRO A 54 0.32 -3.48 -30.84
N ASN A 55 -0.62 -3.18 -31.74
CA ASN A 55 -0.77 -1.81 -32.23
C ASN A 55 -1.16 -0.87 -31.07
N GLY A 56 -0.55 0.30 -31.00
CA GLY A 56 -0.75 1.25 -29.90
C GLY A 56 -0.03 0.90 -28.59
N TYR A 57 0.80 -0.15 -28.56
CA TYR A 57 1.52 -0.62 -27.36
C TYR A 57 2.26 0.50 -26.59
N VAL A 58 3.04 1.32 -27.29
CA VAL A 58 3.78 2.45 -26.69
C VAL A 58 2.82 3.46 -26.07
N ALA A 59 1.70 3.75 -26.75
CA ALA A 59 0.69 4.68 -26.25
C ALA A 59 -0.02 4.12 -25.00
N THR A 60 -0.31 2.81 -24.96
CA THR A 60 -0.87 2.16 -23.77
C THR A 60 0.10 2.21 -22.59
N VAL A 61 1.39 1.90 -22.80
CA VAL A 61 2.42 2.00 -21.77
C VAL A 61 2.54 3.43 -21.24
N GLN A 62 2.56 4.42 -22.13
CA GLN A 62 2.59 5.83 -21.75
C GLN A 62 1.31 6.29 -21.02
N SER A 63 0.14 5.72 -21.35
CA SER A 63 -1.12 6.09 -20.69
C SER A 63 -1.13 5.79 -19.19
N TYR A 64 -0.39 4.76 -18.74
CA TYR A 64 -0.20 4.49 -17.31
C TYR A 64 0.62 5.62 -16.65
N ALA A 65 1.63 6.14 -17.32
CA ALA A 65 2.39 7.29 -16.84
C ALA A 65 1.54 8.56 -16.75
N ASP A 66 0.73 8.83 -17.76
CA ASP A 66 -0.16 9.98 -17.79
C ASP A 66 -1.22 9.91 -16.67
N LYS A 67 -1.80 8.71 -16.48
CA LYS A 67 -2.77 8.43 -15.42
C LYS A 67 -2.14 8.65 -14.04
N ASN A 68 -1.02 8.01 -13.74
CA ASN A 68 -0.37 8.12 -12.44
C ASN A 68 0.13 9.55 -12.15
N ARG A 69 0.54 10.30 -13.18
CA ARG A 69 0.84 11.73 -13.02
C ARG A 69 -0.38 12.51 -12.53
N SER A 70 -1.55 12.25 -13.13
CA SER A 70 -2.80 12.93 -12.77
C SER A 70 -3.32 12.53 -11.38
N GLU A 71 -3.37 11.22 -11.08
CA GLU A 71 -3.90 10.69 -9.82
C GLU A 71 -3.04 11.05 -8.61
N ARG A 72 -1.73 11.25 -8.80
CA ARG A 72 -0.83 11.71 -7.73
C ARG A 72 -0.78 13.23 -7.60
N ALA A 73 -1.65 13.94 -8.30
CA ALA A 73 -1.74 15.40 -8.30
C ALA A 73 -0.38 16.08 -8.48
N LEU A 74 0.44 15.56 -9.41
CA LEU A 74 1.71 16.18 -9.75
C LEU A 74 1.46 17.53 -10.44
N ALA A 75 2.43 18.43 -10.33
CA ALA A 75 2.35 19.72 -11.01
C ALA A 75 2.19 19.49 -12.53
N ALA A 76 1.49 20.39 -13.22
CA ALA A 76 1.30 20.28 -14.67
C ALA A 76 2.62 20.24 -15.46
N THR A 77 3.70 20.78 -14.87
CA THR A 77 5.05 20.78 -15.42
C THR A 77 5.78 19.45 -15.22
N ALA A 78 5.29 18.57 -14.35
CA ALA A 78 5.85 17.24 -14.15
C ALA A 78 5.69 16.41 -15.43
N GLN A 79 6.76 15.71 -15.80
CA GLN A 79 6.80 14.79 -16.93
C GLN A 79 7.03 13.39 -16.39
N VAL A 80 6.12 12.46 -16.69
CA VAL A 80 6.32 11.03 -16.42
C VAL A 80 6.27 10.32 -17.76
N THR A 81 7.39 9.74 -18.17
CA THR A 81 7.54 9.05 -19.46
C THR A 81 7.79 7.59 -19.21
N ALA A 82 6.92 6.72 -19.72
CA ALA A 82 7.12 5.27 -19.69
C ALA A 82 7.44 4.79 -21.10
N THR A 83 8.67 4.33 -21.31
CA THR A 83 9.17 3.86 -22.60
C THR A 83 9.42 2.37 -22.52
N PRO A 84 8.74 1.54 -23.33
CA PRO A 84 9.12 0.16 -23.45
C PRO A 84 10.43 0.05 -24.23
N THR A 85 11.38 -0.70 -23.69
CA THR A 85 12.59 -1.10 -24.42
C THR A 85 12.23 -2.22 -25.40
N VAL A 86 13.06 -2.39 -26.42
CA VAL A 86 12.91 -3.48 -27.38
C VAL A 86 13.82 -4.63 -26.96
N SER A 87 13.28 -5.83 -26.75
CA SER A 87 14.13 -7.02 -26.55
C SER A 87 14.79 -7.38 -27.89
N ALA A 88 16.11 -7.23 -27.98
CA ALA A 88 16.90 -7.52 -29.18
C ALA A 88 17.11 -9.05 -29.42
N THR A 89 16.13 -9.87 -29.07
CA THR A 89 16.16 -11.30 -29.43
C THR A 89 15.80 -11.41 -30.90
N VAL A 90 16.82 -11.29 -31.76
CA VAL A 90 16.73 -11.47 -33.20
C VAL A 90 16.30 -12.90 -33.48
N LEU A 91 15.00 -13.12 -33.69
CA LEU A 91 14.55 -14.34 -34.36
C LEU A 91 14.89 -14.18 -35.84
N THR A 92 15.79 -15.03 -36.30
CA THR A 92 16.18 -15.17 -37.71
C THR A 92 14.95 -15.35 -38.60
N VAL A 93 14.93 -14.60 -39.71
CA VAL A 93 13.91 -14.46 -40.77
C VAL A 93 12.96 -15.66 -40.97
N PRO A 94 11.64 -15.46 -41.14
CA PRO A 94 10.91 -14.19 -41.37
C PRO A 94 10.12 -13.69 -40.14
N PRO A 95 9.38 -12.56 -40.26
CA PRO A 95 9.70 -11.25 -39.71
C PRO A 95 9.95 -11.21 -38.19
N LEU A 96 10.84 -10.30 -37.76
CA LEU A 96 11.08 -9.89 -36.36
C LEU A 96 9.75 -9.52 -35.67
N THR A 97 9.16 -10.46 -34.96
CA THR A 97 8.19 -10.16 -33.91
C THR A 97 8.95 -9.50 -32.78
N VAL A 98 8.94 -8.16 -32.79
CA VAL A 98 9.58 -7.35 -31.75
C VAL A 98 8.81 -7.62 -30.46
N ARG A 99 9.44 -8.38 -29.55
CA ARG A 99 8.85 -8.67 -28.24
C ARG A 99 8.94 -7.42 -27.37
N PRO A 100 7.89 -7.11 -26.59
CA PRO A 100 7.98 -6.15 -25.50
C PRO A 100 9.24 -6.42 -24.64
N GLY A 101 10.13 -5.44 -24.53
CA GLY A 101 11.25 -5.47 -23.59
C GLY A 101 10.89 -4.80 -22.27
N ASN A 102 11.89 -4.64 -21.39
CA ASN A 102 11.74 -3.98 -20.10
C ASN A 102 11.11 -2.60 -20.23
N ILE A 103 10.37 -2.16 -19.21
CA ILE A 103 9.81 -0.80 -19.17
C ILE A 103 10.80 0.13 -18.47
N HIS A 104 11.17 1.21 -19.13
CA HIS A 104 11.98 2.29 -18.56
C HIS A 104 11.07 3.50 -18.27
N VAL A 105 10.97 3.90 -17.01
CA VAL A 105 10.18 5.05 -16.59
C VAL A 105 11.08 6.16 -16.06
N VAL A 106 10.92 7.35 -16.62
CA VAL A 106 11.59 8.57 -16.15
C VAL A 106 10.52 9.55 -15.72
N ALA A 107 10.58 10.00 -14.46
CA ALA A 107 9.73 11.03 -13.93
C ALA A 107 10.56 12.24 -13.49
N ASN A 108 10.26 13.41 -14.06
CA ASN A 108 10.89 14.68 -13.74
C ASN A 108 9.83 15.66 -13.22
N GLY A 109 10.19 16.48 -12.25
CA GLY A 109 9.29 17.51 -11.74
C GLY A 109 9.99 18.52 -10.85
N ALA A 110 9.36 19.67 -10.64
CA ALA A 110 9.92 20.77 -9.87
C ALA A 110 8.90 21.33 -8.88
N VAL A 111 9.36 21.66 -7.67
CA VAL A 111 8.57 22.41 -6.67
C VAL A 111 9.09 23.83 -6.62
N ALA A 112 8.20 24.80 -6.86
CA ALA A 112 8.52 26.20 -6.68
C ALA A 112 8.71 26.52 -5.19
N LEU A 113 9.81 27.21 -4.87
CA LEU A 113 10.12 27.67 -3.53
C LEU A 113 9.35 28.96 -3.24
N PHE A 114 8.57 28.97 -2.17
CA PHE A 114 7.91 30.14 -1.61
C PHE A 114 8.94 31.20 -1.15
N PHE A 115 10.08 30.76 -0.64
CA PHE A 115 11.19 31.63 -0.22
C PHE A 115 12.27 31.80 -1.31
N GLU A 116 11.87 31.86 -2.59
CA GLU A 116 12.78 31.91 -3.74
C GLU A 116 13.84 33.02 -3.66
N ARG A 117 13.44 34.22 -3.22
CA ARG A 117 14.32 35.40 -3.08
C ARG A 117 15.30 35.27 -1.93
N PHE A 118 14.92 34.51 -0.90
CA PHE A 118 15.75 34.30 0.28
C PHE A 118 16.75 33.16 0.08
N LEU A 119 16.32 32.08 -0.59
CA LEU A 119 17.15 30.92 -0.90
C LEU A 119 17.96 31.07 -2.19
N ASN A 120 17.79 32.20 -2.91
CA ASN A 120 18.38 32.47 -4.22
C ASN A 120 18.18 31.32 -5.22
N ARG A 121 17.01 30.67 -5.15
CA ARG A 121 16.66 29.49 -5.96
C ARG A 121 15.15 29.48 -6.16
N GLY A 122 14.69 29.41 -7.41
CA GLY A 122 13.25 29.44 -7.74
C GLY A 122 12.53 28.10 -7.52
N SER A 123 13.25 26.99 -7.63
CA SER A 123 12.68 25.64 -7.49
C SER A 123 13.68 24.59 -6.99
N VAL A 124 13.12 23.48 -6.50
CA VAL A 124 13.85 22.22 -6.30
C VAL A 124 13.36 21.22 -7.33
N ASP A 125 14.30 20.71 -8.11
CA ASP A 125 14.04 19.75 -9.18
C ASP A 125 14.29 18.32 -8.70
N PHE A 126 13.47 17.40 -9.18
CA PHE A 126 13.52 15.98 -8.87
C PHE A 126 13.50 15.16 -10.14
N ALA A 127 14.32 14.12 -10.16
CA ALA A 127 14.34 13.11 -11.21
C ALA A 127 14.26 11.72 -10.56
N VAL A 128 13.41 10.86 -11.10
CA VAL A 128 13.22 9.48 -10.68
C VAL A 128 13.33 8.60 -11.91
N VAL A 129 14.13 7.55 -11.80
CA VAL A 129 14.26 6.53 -12.84
C VAL A 129 13.85 5.18 -12.25
N ARG A 130 13.04 4.43 -13.00
CA ARG A 130 12.61 3.08 -12.66
C ARG A 130 12.69 2.19 -13.89
N ASP A 131 13.32 1.03 -13.72
CA ASP A 131 13.40 -0.01 -14.74
C ASP A 131 12.63 -1.24 -14.25
N CYS A 132 11.68 -1.72 -15.06
CA CYS A 132 10.89 -2.90 -14.78
C CYS A 132 11.20 -3.99 -15.79
N THR A 133 11.79 -5.09 -15.31
CA THR A 133 11.99 -6.29 -16.11
C THR A 133 10.65 -6.95 -16.39
N VAL A 134 10.38 -7.31 -17.65
CA VAL A 134 9.12 -7.95 -18.07
C VAL A 134 9.35 -9.43 -18.40
N GLU A 135 8.35 -10.25 -18.12
CA GLU A 135 8.28 -11.66 -18.48
C GLU A 135 7.00 -11.89 -19.29
N ALA A 136 7.08 -11.70 -20.61
CA ALA A 136 5.92 -11.91 -21.48
C ALA A 136 5.44 -13.36 -21.41
N ALA A 137 4.12 -13.57 -21.35
CA ALA A 137 3.43 -14.86 -21.20
C ALA A 137 3.54 -15.53 -19.81
N SER A 138 3.68 -14.75 -18.73
CA SER A 138 3.66 -15.27 -17.35
C SER A 138 2.24 -15.33 -16.74
N SER A 139 1.22 -14.73 -17.38
CA SER A 139 -0.17 -14.76 -16.91
C SER A 139 -1.01 -15.82 -17.62
N SER A 140 -2.08 -16.28 -16.95
CA SER A 140 -3.07 -17.23 -17.51
C SER A 140 -4.16 -16.56 -18.37
N GLY A 141 -4.05 -15.25 -18.62
CA GLY A 141 -5.03 -14.44 -19.34
C GLY A 141 -4.84 -12.93 -19.11
N PRO A 142 -5.61 -12.06 -19.81
CA PRO A 142 -5.49 -10.61 -19.65
C PRO A 142 -5.80 -10.17 -18.21
N PRO A 143 -5.15 -9.12 -17.69
CA PRO A 143 -5.37 -8.64 -16.33
C PRO A 143 -6.76 -8.00 -16.27
N THR A 144 -7.57 -8.38 -15.29
CA THR A 144 -8.86 -7.72 -15.05
C THR A 144 -8.92 -7.26 -13.60
N THR A 145 -8.89 -5.95 -13.36
CA THR A 145 -9.07 -5.39 -12.02
C THR A 145 -10.52 -5.60 -11.59
N LEU A 146 -10.72 -6.36 -10.51
CA LEU A 146 -12.02 -6.61 -9.90
C LEU A 146 -12.35 -5.53 -8.86
N MET A 147 -11.32 -5.11 -8.11
CA MET A 147 -11.42 -4.04 -7.12
C MET A 147 -10.08 -3.32 -7.00
N SER A 148 -10.13 -2.01 -6.73
CA SER A 148 -8.98 -1.25 -6.28
C SER A 148 -9.43 -0.22 -5.25
N GLU A 149 -8.64 -0.06 -4.19
CA GLU A 149 -8.83 0.94 -3.16
C GLU A 149 -7.53 1.68 -2.90
N SER A 150 -7.63 2.99 -2.81
CA SER A 150 -6.53 3.84 -2.36
C SER A 150 -7.09 4.93 -1.47
N PHE A 151 -6.50 5.09 -0.30
CA PHE A 151 -7.06 5.96 0.74
C PHE A 151 -6.79 7.45 0.49
N GLU A 152 -6.08 7.77 -0.58
CA GLU A 152 -5.74 9.12 -1.06
C GLU A 152 -6.96 10.02 -1.28
N GLY A 153 -8.09 9.44 -1.72
CA GLY A 153 -9.30 10.19 -2.02
C GLY A 153 -9.97 10.79 -0.78
N TYR A 154 -9.63 10.30 0.42
CA TYR A 154 -10.26 10.68 1.68
C TYR A 154 -9.59 11.86 2.37
N ALA A 155 -8.44 12.34 1.86
CA ALA A 155 -7.63 13.37 2.52
C ALA A 155 -8.42 14.62 2.95
N SER A 156 -9.44 15.02 2.17
CA SER A 156 -10.29 16.19 2.47
C SER A 156 -11.32 15.97 3.59
N GLN A 157 -11.53 14.73 4.03
CA GLN A 157 -12.47 14.34 5.10
C GLN A 157 -11.75 14.06 6.43
N LEU A 158 -10.42 14.11 6.45
CA LEU A 158 -9.62 13.84 7.64
C LEU A 158 -9.62 15.05 8.58
N VAL A 159 -10.15 14.88 9.78
CA VAL A 159 -10.26 15.95 10.79
C VAL A 159 -9.06 15.83 11.73
N GLY A 160 -8.14 16.78 11.67
CA GLY A 160 -6.91 16.71 12.48
C GLY A 160 -5.90 15.67 11.99
N GLY A 161 -6.01 15.24 10.72
CA GLY A 161 -5.06 14.33 10.08
C GLY A 161 -5.49 12.87 10.04
N TRP A 162 -6.66 12.52 10.57
CA TRP A 162 -7.19 11.15 10.48
C TRP A 162 -8.74 11.07 10.55
N ALA A 163 -9.31 9.91 10.20
CA ALA A 163 -10.74 9.58 10.35
C ALA A 163 -10.97 8.05 10.31
N VAL A 164 -12.16 7.56 10.67
CA VAL A 164 -12.49 6.12 10.58
C VAL A 164 -13.17 5.82 9.24
N PHE A 165 -12.67 4.85 8.46
CA PHE A 165 -13.13 4.53 7.10
C PHE A 165 -14.66 4.42 7.00
N GLY A 166 -15.30 3.61 7.83
CA GLY A 166 -16.76 3.43 7.83
C GLY A 166 -17.60 4.62 8.30
N THR A 167 -17.00 5.72 8.75
CA THR A 167 -17.73 6.96 9.11
C THR A 167 -17.63 8.03 8.01
N MET A 168 -16.76 7.83 7.01
CA MET A 168 -16.57 8.77 5.92
C MET A 168 -17.63 8.60 4.82
N SER A 169 -18.17 9.73 4.35
CA SER A 169 -19.26 9.75 3.37
C SER A 169 -18.88 9.09 2.03
N GLN A 170 -17.62 9.19 1.63
CA GLN A 170 -17.11 8.55 0.41
C GLN A 170 -16.86 7.04 0.56
N ALA A 171 -16.67 6.54 1.79
CA ALA A 171 -16.52 5.12 2.06
C ALA A 171 -17.89 4.41 2.13
N ASN A 172 -18.91 5.14 2.58
CA ASN A 172 -20.30 4.69 2.63
C ASN A 172 -21.04 5.04 1.33
N CYS A 173 -20.70 4.40 0.20
CA CYS A 173 -21.45 4.59 -1.04
C CYS A 173 -22.80 3.83 -0.99
N PRO A 174 -23.96 4.50 -1.02
CA PRO A 174 -25.25 3.87 -0.73
C PRO A 174 -26.00 3.35 -1.97
N SER A 175 -25.34 3.05 -3.10
CA SER A 175 -26.04 2.73 -4.35
C SER A 175 -25.63 1.41 -5.00
N ALA A 176 -26.55 0.85 -5.81
CA ALA A 176 -26.31 -0.31 -6.66
C ALA A 176 -25.17 -0.13 -7.69
N LEU A 177 -24.64 1.09 -7.87
CA LEU A 177 -23.44 1.40 -8.66
C LEU A 177 -22.13 1.05 -7.94
N CYS A 178 -22.21 0.76 -6.63
CA CYS A 178 -21.10 0.43 -5.74
C CYS A 178 -21.16 -1.02 -5.26
N GLN A 179 -21.88 -1.90 -5.97
CA GLN A 179 -21.82 -3.34 -5.73
C GLN A 179 -20.35 -3.78 -5.86
N GLY A 180 -19.72 -4.13 -4.74
CA GLY A 180 -18.29 -4.38 -4.71
C GLY A 180 -17.41 -3.13 -4.53
N LYS A 181 -17.83 -2.09 -3.79
CA LYS A 181 -16.98 -0.91 -3.48
C LYS A 181 -16.94 -0.43 -2.03
N SER A 182 -17.62 -1.05 -1.07
CA SER A 182 -17.42 -0.70 0.35
C SER A 182 -16.74 -1.87 1.04
N TRP A 183 -15.49 -1.66 1.46
CA TRP A 183 -14.87 -2.58 2.41
C TRP A 183 -15.66 -2.58 3.71
N GLY A 184 -16.02 -3.77 4.19
CA GLY A 184 -16.48 -3.96 5.55
C GLY A 184 -15.32 -3.75 6.51
N THR A 185 -15.60 -3.22 7.69
CA THR A 185 -14.62 -3.13 8.77
C THR A 185 -15.14 -3.86 10.00
N THR A 186 -14.25 -4.44 10.79
CA THR A 186 -14.62 -5.07 12.09
C THR A 186 -13.97 -4.35 13.27
N ASN A 187 -14.36 -4.75 14.49
CA ASN A 187 -13.93 -4.15 15.75
C ASN A 187 -14.16 -2.64 15.79
N ALA A 188 -13.09 -1.87 16.04
CA ALA A 188 -13.14 -0.42 16.14
C ALA A 188 -13.23 0.28 14.78
N GLY A 189 -12.92 -0.43 13.70
CA GLY A 189 -12.88 0.11 12.35
C GLY A 189 -11.45 0.43 11.91
N VAL A 190 -11.33 0.93 10.69
CA VAL A 190 -10.04 1.25 10.07
C VAL A 190 -9.80 2.74 10.22
N GLU A 191 -8.66 3.13 10.77
CA GLU A 191 -8.24 4.53 10.79
C GLU A 191 -7.60 4.86 9.44
N VAL A 192 -7.91 6.04 8.90
CA VAL A 192 -7.28 6.58 7.70
C VAL A 192 -6.45 7.75 8.13
N ASP A 193 -5.13 7.61 8.08
CA ASP A 193 -4.14 8.56 8.58
C ASP A 193 -3.42 9.29 7.45
N GLN A 194 -3.10 10.56 7.66
CA GLN A 194 -2.25 11.33 6.75
C GLN A 194 -0.78 10.95 6.85
N LEU A 195 -0.05 11.20 5.75
CA LEU A 195 1.39 10.96 5.65
C LEU A 195 2.23 11.57 6.78
N SER A 196 1.83 12.73 7.29
CA SER A 196 2.50 13.39 8.42
C SER A 196 2.54 12.56 9.70
N ALA A 197 1.72 11.50 9.82
CA ALA A 197 1.71 10.60 10.96
C ALA A 197 2.84 9.54 10.92
N ILE A 198 3.58 9.41 9.81
CA ILE A 198 4.64 8.41 9.64
C ILE A 198 5.97 8.93 10.20
N ALA A 199 6.48 8.28 11.25
CA ALA A 199 7.73 8.66 11.93
C ALA A 199 8.99 7.92 11.40
N THR A 200 8.85 6.97 10.47
CA THR A 200 9.94 6.14 9.90
C THR A 200 10.80 6.85 8.84
N GLY A 201 11.02 8.15 9.01
CA GLY A 201 11.84 9.00 8.13
C GLY A 201 13.11 8.30 7.63
N ASP A 202 13.28 8.36 6.30
CA ASP A 202 14.47 8.11 5.45
C ASP A 202 14.10 7.38 4.14
N GLY A 203 12.85 6.90 4.01
CA GLY A 203 12.34 6.18 2.85
C GLY A 203 11.43 6.98 1.91
N VAL A 204 11.18 6.42 0.72
CA VAL A 204 10.11 6.91 -0.16
C VAL A 204 8.75 6.57 0.46
N GLN A 205 7.93 7.58 0.73
CA GLN A 205 6.60 7.50 1.33
C GLN A 205 5.51 7.73 0.29
N TYR A 206 4.96 6.68 -0.30
CA TYR A 206 3.90 6.78 -1.32
C TYR A 206 2.63 7.33 -0.66
N GLY A 207 1.94 8.29 -1.27
CA GLY A 207 0.59 8.74 -0.87
C GLY A 207 0.48 9.93 0.11
N GLN A 208 -0.74 10.42 0.33
CA GLN A 208 -1.15 11.42 1.32
C GLN A 208 -1.99 10.81 2.45
N SER A 209 -2.61 9.64 2.25
CA SER A 209 -3.51 9.03 3.24
C SER A 209 -3.52 7.51 3.15
N PHE A 210 -3.56 6.82 4.30
CA PHE A 210 -3.34 5.36 4.39
C PHE A 210 -4.25 4.74 5.43
N ALA A 211 -4.58 3.47 5.24
CA ALA A 211 -5.28 2.72 6.27
C ALA A 211 -4.32 2.20 7.35
N GLU A 212 -4.64 2.52 8.58
CA GLU A 212 -4.14 1.90 9.79
C GLU A 212 -5.24 0.98 10.34
N LEU A 213 -4.92 -0.29 10.49
CA LEU A 213 -5.89 -1.28 10.97
C LEU A 213 -5.93 -1.39 12.49
N ASP A 214 -5.02 -0.71 13.17
CA ASP A 214 -5.07 -0.54 14.62
C ASP A 214 -5.92 0.69 14.95
N SER A 215 -6.63 0.66 16.06
CA SER A 215 -7.50 1.76 16.46
C SER A 215 -7.20 2.28 17.83
N ASP A 216 -7.04 3.60 17.93
CA ASP A 216 -7.02 4.34 19.18
C ASP A 216 -8.46 4.66 19.61
N CYS A 217 -9.03 3.75 20.39
CA CYS A 217 -10.39 3.87 20.90
C CYS A 217 -10.58 5.09 21.82
N ALA A 218 -9.53 5.65 22.41
CA ALA A 218 -9.61 6.84 23.24
C ALA A 218 -9.86 8.09 22.39
N ASN A 219 -9.29 8.14 21.18
CA ASN A 219 -9.30 9.33 20.33
C ASN A 219 -10.30 9.29 19.16
N GLN A 220 -10.97 8.16 18.90
CA GLN A 220 -11.97 8.04 17.82
C GLN A 220 -12.98 9.19 17.73
N VAL A 221 -12.94 9.88 16.58
CA VAL A 221 -13.80 11.00 16.20
C VAL A 221 -15.00 10.52 15.37
N GLY A 222 -16.20 11.00 15.70
CA GLY A 222 -17.45 10.70 14.98
C GLY A 222 -18.40 9.75 15.73
N THR A 223 -19.58 9.50 15.13
CA THR A 223 -20.59 8.59 15.69
C THR A 223 -20.13 7.14 15.51
N ARG A 224 -19.96 6.41 16.62
CA ARG A 224 -19.60 4.98 16.62
C ARG A 224 -20.83 4.12 16.41
N THR A 225 -20.67 3.03 15.65
CA THR A 225 -21.65 1.95 15.62
C THR A 225 -21.67 1.21 16.97
N GLN A 226 -22.71 0.40 17.21
CA GLN A 226 -22.79 -0.43 18.41
C GLN A 226 -21.64 -1.45 18.50
N ALA A 227 -21.24 -2.03 17.37
CA ALA A 227 -20.10 -2.95 17.30
C ALA A 227 -18.78 -2.25 17.68
N GLN A 228 -18.54 -1.05 17.17
CA GLN A 228 -17.37 -0.24 17.52
C GLN A 228 -17.38 0.17 19.00
N THR A 229 -18.55 0.49 19.55
CA THR A 229 -18.69 0.82 20.98
C THR A 229 -18.37 -0.38 21.88
N ALA A 230 -18.73 -1.59 21.46
CA ALA A 230 -18.41 -2.81 22.19
C ALA A 230 -16.92 -3.20 22.08
N ALA A 231 -16.31 -3.00 20.92
CA ALA A 231 -14.89 -3.24 20.69
C ALA A 231 -13.99 -2.18 21.37
N CYS A 232 -14.50 -0.96 21.53
CA CYS A 232 -13.85 0.18 22.17
C CYS A 232 -14.61 0.62 23.44
N PRO A 233 -14.65 -0.18 24.52
CA PRO A 233 -15.32 0.21 25.74
C PRO A 233 -14.55 1.38 26.36
N ARG A 234 -15.10 2.61 26.29
CA ARG A 234 -14.51 3.78 26.95
C ARG A 234 -14.41 3.51 28.45
N ASN A 235 -13.26 3.07 28.93
CA ASN A 235 -12.99 3.01 30.35
C ASN A 235 -12.29 4.31 30.72
N ALA A 236 -12.96 5.15 31.53
CA ALA A 236 -12.46 6.46 31.96
C ALA A 236 -11.10 6.45 32.70
N ASN A 237 -10.54 5.26 32.97
CA ASN A 237 -9.27 5.05 33.69
C ASN A 237 -8.19 4.32 32.88
N ARG A 238 -8.33 4.14 31.55
CA ARG A 238 -7.27 3.54 30.71
C ARG A 238 -6.89 4.43 29.53
N ASN A 239 -5.69 4.99 29.58
CA ASN A 239 -5.00 5.56 28.43
C ASN A 239 -4.47 4.46 27.47
N THR A 240 -5.15 3.31 27.39
CA THR A 240 -4.69 2.10 26.66
C THR A 240 -5.85 1.39 25.96
N ASP A 241 -6.92 2.12 25.61
CA ASP A 241 -8.01 1.54 24.83
C ASP A 241 -7.54 1.49 23.37
N THR A 242 -6.79 0.46 23.01
CA THR A 242 -6.35 0.17 21.63
C THR A 242 -6.94 -1.16 21.19
N THR A 243 -7.21 -1.32 19.90
CA THR A 243 -7.65 -2.62 19.38
C THR A 243 -7.28 -2.80 17.92
N ASN A 244 -6.86 -4.02 17.59
CA ASN A 244 -6.65 -4.44 16.22
C ASN A 244 -7.99 -4.64 15.49
N SER A 245 -8.11 -4.08 14.29
CA SER A 245 -9.29 -4.19 13.42
C SER A 245 -8.97 -4.93 12.10
N SER A 246 -10.01 -5.19 11.31
CA SER A 246 -9.86 -5.74 9.96
C SER A 246 -10.62 -4.90 8.94
N ILE A 247 -10.16 -4.96 7.69
CA ILE A 247 -10.85 -4.49 6.50
C ILE A 247 -11.08 -5.69 5.59
N ASN A 248 -12.31 -5.89 5.11
CA ASN A 248 -12.66 -7.10 4.38
C ASN A 248 -13.72 -6.89 3.30
N MET A 249 -13.77 -7.83 2.37
CA MET A 249 -14.71 -7.79 1.26
C MET A 249 -15.00 -9.20 0.74
N VAL A 250 -16.25 -9.43 0.33
CA VAL A 250 -16.68 -10.72 -0.21
C VAL A 250 -16.89 -10.60 -1.72
N PHE A 251 -16.29 -11.52 -2.46
CA PHE A 251 -16.43 -11.63 -3.91
C PHE A 251 -16.97 -13.02 -4.27
N ASN A 252 -17.94 -13.08 -5.18
CA ASN A 252 -18.34 -14.35 -5.79
C ASN A 252 -17.41 -14.66 -6.96
N LEU A 253 -16.41 -15.54 -6.76
CA LEU A 253 -15.34 -15.77 -7.72
C LEU A 253 -15.60 -17.00 -8.58
N PRO A 254 -15.58 -16.90 -9.91
CA PRO A 254 -15.53 -18.08 -10.79
C PRO A 254 -14.17 -18.80 -10.69
N VAL A 255 -14.11 -20.02 -11.23
CA VAL A 255 -12.86 -20.77 -11.36
C VAL A 255 -11.86 -19.96 -12.19
N GLY A 256 -10.62 -19.81 -11.69
CA GLY A 256 -9.62 -18.98 -12.34
C GLY A 256 -8.40 -18.70 -11.47
N ALA A 257 -7.44 -17.95 -12.02
CA ALA A 257 -6.30 -17.42 -11.28
C ALA A 257 -6.58 -15.97 -10.87
N TYR A 258 -6.11 -15.60 -9.69
CA TYR A 258 -6.31 -14.27 -9.12
C TYR A 258 -5.04 -13.79 -8.44
N GLU A 259 -4.89 -12.48 -8.36
CA GLU A 259 -3.80 -11.81 -7.67
C GLU A 259 -4.35 -10.71 -6.76
N ILE A 260 -3.78 -10.60 -5.58
CA ILE A 260 -4.00 -9.51 -4.64
C ILE A 260 -2.68 -8.76 -4.50
N ARG A 261 -2.72 -7.43 -4.60
CA ARG A 261 -1.58 -6.54 -4.34
C ARG A 261 -1.97 -5.47 -3.35
N TYR A 262 -1.02 -5.06 -2.51
CA TYR A 262 -1.16 -3.93 -1.60
C TYR A 262 0.22 -3.37 -1.27
N VAL A 263 0.31 -2.12 -0.82
CA VAL A 263 1.55 -1.60 -0.26
C VAL A 263 1.49 -1.64 1.27
N TYR A 264 2.64 -1.86 1.91
CA TYR A 264 2.80 -1.93 3.36
C TYR A 264 3.98 -1.10 3.84
N THR A 265 3.83 -0.43 4.98
CA THR A 265 4.94 0.13 5.76
C THR A 265 4.62 0.13 7.25
N ALA A 266 5.63 0.24 8.10
CA ALA A 266 5.42 0.49 9.52
C ALA A 266 5.25 1.99 9.82
N ARG A 267 4.24 2.37 10.63
CA ARG A 267 3.98 3.77 10.99
C ARG A 267 5.12 4.42 11.76
N LYS A 268 5.69 3.70 12.74
CA LYS A 268 6.72 4.23 13.66
C LYS A 268 8.02 3.46 13.62
N ASN A 269 9.13 4.21 13.66
CA ASN A 269 10.44 3.60 13.80
C ASN A 269 10.62 3.04 15.19
N VAL A 270 10.90 1.76 15.21
CA VAL A 270 11.51 1.02 16.30
C VAL A 270 13.00 1.37 16.27
N GLY A 271 13.60 1.74 17.40
CA GLY A 271 15.00 2.17 17.42
C GLY A 271 15.93 1.17 16.73
N ALA A 272 17.11 1.63 16.27
CA ALA A 272 18.05 0.84 15.45
C ALA A 272 18.44 -0.55 16.02
N TYR A 273 18.16 -0.80 17.30
CA TYR A 273 18.43 -2.04 18.00
C TYR A 273 17.33 -3.12 17.84
N GLN A 274 16.08 -2.74 17.60
CA GLN A 274 14.97 -3.71 17.53
C GLN A 274 14.86 -4.33 16.14
N TYR A 275 14.85 -3.48 15.11
CA TYR A 275 14.80 -3.91 13.73
C TYR A 275 15.88 -3.16 12.95
N PRO A 276 16.96 -3.83 12.50
CA PRO A 276 18.03 -3.18 11.76
C PRO A 276 17.46 -2.42 10.55
N ASN A 277 17.93 -1.19 10.32
CA ASN A 277 17.32 -0.16 9.47
C ASN A 277 17.07 -0.50 7.99
N ASP A 278 17.45 -1.69 7.52
CA ASP A 278 17.21 -2.16 6.13
C ASP A 278 16.50 -3.52 6.06
N THR A 279 15.97 -4.02 7.19
CA THR A 279 15.27 -5.31 7.21
C THR A 279 13.82 -5.13 6.76
N VAL A 280 13.39 -5.89 5.77
CA VAL A 280 11.97 -6.15 5.50
C VAL A 280 11.60 -7.45 6.18
N ILE A 281 10.62 -7.43 7.08
CA ILE A 281 10.08 -8.61 7.75
C ILE A 281 8.65 -8.77 7.30
N CYS A 282 8.52 -9.43 6.17
CA CYS A 282 7.28 -9.97 5.65
C CYS A 282 7.56 -11.41 5.20
N SER A 283 6.53 -12.23 5.08
CA SER A 283 6.70 -13.54 4.45
C SER A 283 7.34 -13.37 3.07
N ASN A 284 8.40 -14.12 2.78
CA ASN A 284 9.09 -14.02 1.51
C ASN A 284 8.54 -15.13 0.59
N PRO A 285 7.81 -14.82 -0.49
CA PRO A 285 7.07 -15.84 -1.22
C PRO A 285 8.01 -16.86 -1.88
N ASN A 286 8.02 -18.07 -1.35
CA ASN A 286 8.14 -19.33 -2.08
C ASN A 286 6.91 -20.17 -1.68
N ASP A 287 6.46 -21.13 -2.49
CA ASP A 287 5.23 -21.93 -2.30
C ASP A 287 5.10 -22.54 -0.89
N THR A 288 4.59 -21.76 0.05
CA THR A 288 4.46 -22.13 1.46
C THR A 288 3.04 -21.86 1.94
N ASP A 289 2.65 -22.50 3.03
CA ASP A 289 1.33 -22.36 3.65
C ASP A 289 1.34 -21.25 4.71
N GLY A 290 0.17 -20.90 5.27
CA GLY A 290 0.09 -19.81 6.22
C GLY A 290 0.92 -20.00 7.50
N LEU A 291 1.18 -21.24 7.95
CA LEU A 291 2.04 -21.46 9.13
C LEU A 291 3.50 -21.16 8.85
N THR A 292 3.96 -21.50 7.65
CA THR A 292 5.33 -21.17 7.25
C THR A 292 5.50 -19.66 7.13
N ARG A 293 4.51 -18.97 6.55
CA ARG A 293 4.49 -17.49 6.49
C ARG A 293 4.55 -16.85 7.88
N ASP A 294 3.80 -17.41 8.85
CA ASP A 294 3.88 -16.97 10.25
C ASP A 294 5.29 -17.17 10.84
N GLY A 295 5.90 -18.32 10.54
CA GLY A 295 7.28 -18.63 10.92
C GLY A 295 8.31 -17.67 10.32
N ASP A 296 8.14 -17.26 9.06
CA ASP A 296 9.05 -16.35 8.34
C ASP A 296 9.16 -14.99 9.03
N VAL A 297 8.07 -14.51 9.66
CA VAL A 297 8.03 -13.22 10.35
C VAL A 297 8.24 -13.33 11.86
N ALA A 298 8.31 -14.54 12.42
CA ALA A 298 8.51 -14.77 13.85
C ALA A 298 9.89 -14.30 14.33
N ARG A 299 10.87 -14.18 13.43
CA ARG A 299 12.23 -13.73 13.74
C ARG A 299 12.75 -12.72 12.71
N ASN A 300 13.61 -11.81 13.17
CA ASN A 300 14.31 -10.88 12.27
C ASN A 300 15.60 -11.51 11.69
N GLY A 301 16.32 -10.76 10.84
CA GLY A 301 17.60 -11.20 10.25
C GLY A 301 18.72 -11.50 11.25
N ALA A 302 18.59 -11.06 12.51
CA ALA A 302 19.50 -11.40 13.62
C ALA A 302 19.00 -12.60 14.45
N ASN A 303 17.98 -13.33 13.96
CA ASN A 303 17.35 -14.47 14.63
C ASN A 303 16.66 -14.14 15.97
N MET A 304 16.39 -12.85 16.23
CA MET A 304 15.67 -12.39 17.42
C MET A 304 14.16 -12.52 17.22
N SER A 305 13.44 -12.92 18.26
CA SER A 305 11.98 -13.02 18.26
C SER A 305 11.34 -11.65 18.04
N THR A 306 10.56 -11.49 16.97
CA THR A 306 9.86 -10.23 16.67
C THR A 306 8.76 -9.96 17.69
N VAL A 307 8.08 -11.00 18.19
CA VAL A 307 7.13 -10.90 19.31
C VAL A 307 7.80 -10.35 20.57
N SER A 308 9.04 -10.76 20.87
CA SER A 308 9.74 -10.30 22.07
C SER A 308 10.30 -8.88 21.93
N LEU A 309 10.44 -8.37 20.70
CA LEU A 309 10.99 -7.04 20.43
C LEU A 309 9.95 -5.94 20.61
N ASP A 310 8.75 -6.15 20.10
CA ASP A 310 7.67 -5.15 20.12
C ASP A 310 6.26 -5.75 20.15
N GLY A 311 6.09 -7.04 20.43
CA GLY A 311 4.77 -7.69 20.38
C GLY A 311 4.17 -7.79 18.97
N GLN A 312 4.94 -7.49 17.92
CA GLN A 312 4.47 -7.39 16.55
C GLN A 312 3.33 -6.38 16.36
N THR A 313 3.36 -5.23 17.04
CA THR A 313 2.27 -4.22 16.97
C THR A 313 2.01 -3.64 15.58
N ARG A 314 2.86 -3.95 14.59
CA ARG A 314 2.75 -3.50 13.19
C ARG A 314 2.31 -4.61 12.24
N ARG A 315 1.87 -5.75 12.78
CA ARG A 315 1.59 -6.93 12.00
C ARG A 315 0.31 -6.79 11.22
N ILE A 316 0.41 -6.95 9.90
CA ILE A 316 -0.72 -7.01 8.99
C ILE A 316 -0.73 -8.36 8.31
N GLU A 317 -1.86 -9.06 8.41
CA GLU A 317 -2.10 -10.34 7.78
C GLU A 317 -3.11 -10.21 6.65
N LEU A 318 -2.81 -10.79 5.50
CA LEU A 318 -3.73 -10.97 4.38
C LEU A 318 -4.37 -12.36 4.46
N TRP A 319 -5.67 -12.42 4.26
CA TRP A 319 -6.46 -13.64 4.28
C TRP A 319 -7.27 -13.81 3.01
N VAL A 320 -7.36 -15.05 2.53
CA VAL A 320 -8.18 -15.46 1.39
C VAL A 320 -9.00 -16.68 1.79
N GLU A 321 -10.26 -16.45 2.13
CA GLU A 321 -11.11 -17.44 2.79
C GLU A 321 -12.30 -17.79 1.87
N PRO A 322 -12.51 -19.05 1.44
CA PRO A 322 -13.76 -19.44 0.79
C PRO A 322 -14.90 -19.48 1.81
N LYS A 323 -16.16 -19.31 1.38
CA LYS A 323 -17.36 -19.37 2.23
C LYS A 323 -17.40 -20.62 3.12
N THR A 324 -16.98 -21.76 2.59
CA THR A 324 -16.95 -23.04 3.30
C THR A 324 -16.00 -23.05 4.51
N SER A 325 -15.07 -22.11 4.60
CA SER A 325 -14.17 -21.97 5.76
C SER A 325 -14.87 -21.37 6.99
N GLY A 326 -16.02 -20.70 6.80
CA GLY A 326 -16.73 -20.00 7.88
C GLY A 326 -16.16 -18.61 8.23
N TYR A 327 -15.20 -18.08 7.46
CA TYR A 327 -14.70 -16.70 7.58
C TYR A 327 -14.21 -16.32 8.99
N LYS A 328 -13.11 -16.92 9.46
CA LYS A 328 -12.62 -16.74 10.84
C LYS A 328 -11.63 -15.60 11.02
N SER A 329 -11.07 -15.03 9.95
CA SER A 329 -9.99 -14.04 10.04
C SER A 329 -10.31 -12.81 10.90
N ASP A 330 -11.56 -12.34 11.02
CA ASP A 330 -11.88 -11.22 11.92
C ASP A 330 -11.64 -11.50 13.42
N SER A 331 -11.50 -12.76 13.82
CA SER A 331 -11.29 -13.12 15.22
C SER A 331 -9.84 -12.91 15.65
N GLN A 332 -9.57 -11.95 16.53
CA GLN A 332 -8.23 -11.73 17.10
C GLN A 332 -7.68 -12.93 17.91
N SER A 333 -8.55 -13.86 18.32
CA SER A 333 -8.12 -15.12 18.93
C SER A 333 -7.54 -16.13 17.95
N LEU A 334 -7.72 -15.95 16.63
CA LEU A 334 -7.16 -16.82 15.59
C LEU A 334 -5.66 -16.56 15.43
N THR A 335 -4.85 -17.54 15.81
CA THR A 335 -3.38 -17.52 15.79
C THR A 335 -2.86 -18.89 15.36
N ALA A 336 -1.56 -18.98 15.05
CA ALA A 336 -0.89 -20.27 14.80
C ALA A 336 -1.01 -21.26 15.97
N THR A 337 -1.20 -20.77 17.20
CA THR A 337 -1.38 -21.62 18.39
C THR A 337 -2.82 -22.10 18.57
N THR A 338 -3.81 -21.27 18.23
CA THR A 338 -5.22 -21.56 18.52
C THR A 338 -5.95 -22.31 17.41
N ASP A 339 -5.61 -22.08 16.14
CA ASP A 339 -6.14 -22.86 15.01
C ASP A 339 -5.09 -22.96 13.89
N PRO A 340 -4.03 -23.79 14.08
CA PRO A 340 -2.94 -23.90 13.12
C PRO A 340 -3.38 -24.37 11.74
N GLN A 341 -4.41 -25.23 11.66
CA GLN A 341 -4.90 -25.75 10.39
C GLN A 341 -5.59 -24.66 9.58
N TYR A 342 -6.34 -23.78 10.24
CA TYR A 342 -6.98 -22.66 9.56
C TYR A 342 -5.94 -21.64 9.06
N MET A 343 -4.98 -21.28 9.91
CA MET A 343 -3.85 -20.41 9.53
C MET A 343 -3.14 -20.97 8.31
N LYS A 344 -2.76 -22.26 8.36
CA LYS A 344 -2.10 -22.99 7.26
C LYS A 344 -2.84 -22.83 5.93
N GLN A 345 -4.17 -22.97 5.96
CA GLN A 345 -4.98 -23.00 4.74
C GLN A 345 -5.27 -21.62 4.15
N TYR A 346 -5.51 -20.60 4.99
CA TYR A 346 -6.15 -19.37 4.52
C TYR A 346 -5.35 -18.09 4.76
N MET A 347 -4.29 -18.11 5.58
CA MET A 347 -3.40 -16.96 5.70
C MET A 347 -2.48 -16.88 4.48
N ALA A 348 -2.62 -15.80 3.72
CA ALA A 348 -2.09 -15.61 2.39
C ALA A 348 -0.82 -14.75 2.35
N ASP A 349 -0.69 -13.78 3.24
CA ASP A 349 0.54 -12.99 3.43
C ASP A 349 0.60 -12.45 4.86
N VAL A 350 1.79 -12.11 5.34
CA VAL A 350 1.98 -11.41 6.60
C VAL A 350 3.18 -10.48 6.53
N CYS A 351 3.04 -9.28 7.09
CA CYS A 351 4.08 -8.29 7.23
C CYS A 351 4.13 -7.75 8.65
N VAL A 352 5.32 -7.64 9.23
CA VAL A 352 5.56 -7.10 10.58
C VAL A 352 6.40 -5.83 10.53
N TRP A 353 7.32 -5.72 9.57
CA TRP A 353 8.22 -4.58 9.53
C TRP A 353 8.69 -4.23 8.12
N SER A 354 8.64 -2.94 7.79
CA SER A 354 9.39 -2.36 6.69
C SER A 354 9.61 -0.88 6.95
N LYS A 355 10.87 -0.41 6.86
CA LYS A 355 11.22 1.00 7.04
C LYS A 355 10.65 1.88 5.91
N THR A 356 10.49 1.30 4.72
CA THR A 356 9.94 1.99 3.56
C THR A 356 8.69 1.27 3.07
N TRP A 357 7.91 1.91 2.21
CA TRP A 357 6.79 1.22 1.59
C TRP A 357 7.28 0.14 0.63
N ILE A 358 6.71 -1.05 0.80
CA ILE A 358 6.94 -2.20 -0.06
C ILE A 358 5.62 -2.66 -0.64
N GLU A 359 5.61 -3.06 -1.90
CA GLU A 359 4.46 -3.73 -2.49
C GLU A 359 4.52 -5.22 -2.17
N ARG A 360 3.36 -5.75 -1.81
CA ARG A 360 3.08 -7.14 -1.49
C ARG A 360 2.21 -7.74 -2.59
N SER A 361 2.37 -9.02 -2.86
CA SER A 361 1.67 -9.71 -3.93
C SER A 361 1.37 -11.16 -3.55
N TYR A 362 0.10 -11.56 -3.66
CA TYR A 362 -0.34 -12.92 -3.42
C TYR A 362 -1.17 -13.44 -4.59
N LYS A 363 -0.72 -14.54 -5.21
CA LYS A 363 -1.43 -15.20 -6.31
C LYS A 363 -2.08 -16.48 -5.80
N PHE A 364 -3.33 -16.72 -6.19
CA PHE A 364 -4.06 -17.93 -5.83
C PHE A 364 -4.97 -18.42 -6.95
N LYS A 365 -5.40 -19.68 -6.83
CA LYS A 365 -6.33 -20.30 -7.77
C LYS A 365 -7.65 -20.62 -7.08
N VAL A 366 -8.75 -20.21 -7.70
CA VAL A 366 -10.09 -20.64 -7.34
C VAL A 366 -10.41 -21.90 -8.13
N THR A 367 -10.61 -23.01 -7.44
CA THR A 367 -10.93 -24.33 -8.05
C THR A 367 -12.41 -24.63 -8.07
N LYS A 368 -13.22 -23.88 -7.30
CA LYS A 368 -14.67 -24.00 -7.24
C LYS A 368 -15.27 -22.61 -7.18
N GLN A 369 -16.27 -22.34 -8.02
CA GLN A 369 -17.00 -21.08 -7.95
C GLN A 369 -17.77 -20.98 -6.63
N GLN A 370 -17.48 -19.94 -5.85
CA GLN A 370 -18.15 -19.63 -4.59
C GLN A 370 -17.76 -18.22 -4.12
N GLU A 371 -18.37 -17.78 -3.02
CA GLU A 371 -17.92 -16.58 -2.32
C GLU A 371 -16.57 -16.81 -1.66
N TYR A 372 -15.69 -15.82 -1.80
CA TYR A 372 -14.42 -15.70 -1.10
C TYR A 372 -14.40 -14.36 -0.36
N ARG A 373 -14.01 -14.39 0.91
CA ARG A 373 -13.65 -13.21 1.67
C ARG A 373 -12.17 -12.94 1.53
N ILE A 374 -11.84 -11.72 1.12
CA ILE A 374 -10.49 -11.18 1.15
C ILE A 374 -10.44 -10.18 2.30
N SER A 375 -9.47 -10.31 3.21
CA SER A 375 -9.34 -9.38 4.33
C SER A 375 -7.89 -9.08 4.67
N TRP A 376 -7.67 -7.86 5.14
CA TRP A 376 -6.46 -7.47 5.84
C TRP A 376 -6.81 -7.27 7.30
N ARG A 377 -5.94 -7.73 8.18
CA ARG A 377 -6.15 -7.71 9.61
C ARG A 377 -4.90 -7.24 10.33
N ALA A 378 -5.06 -6.28 11.23
CA ALA A 378 -4.07 -6.05 12.26
C ALA A 378 -4.05 -7.21 13.26
N ALA A 379 -2.85 -7.62 13.64
CA ALA A 379 -2.60 -8.69 14.60
C ALA A 379 -1.39 -8.32 15.47
N GLY A 380 -1.05 -9.18 16.45
CA GLY A 380 -0.03 -8.87 17.44
C GLY A 380 -0.61 -8.20 18.67
N LEU A 381 0.23 -7.52 19.45
CA LEU A 381 -0.20 -6.76 20.61
C LEU A 381 -0.97 -5.50 20.15
N ASP A 382 -2.11 -5.21 20.77
CA ASP A 382 -2.87 -3.99 20.49
C ASP A 382 -2.02 -2.74 20.78
N ASP A 383 -2.02 -1.76 19.88
CA ASP A 383 -1.25 -0.52 20.00
C ASP A 383 -2.01 0.65 19.35
N SER A 384 -1.57 1.88 19.62
CA SER A 384 -2.09 3.09 18.98
C SER A 384 -1.36 3.41 17.66
N PHE A 385 -0.34 2.62 17.31
CA PHE A 385 0.54 2.88 16.16
C PHE A 385 0.92 1.58 15.44
N GLY A 386 0.25 1.34 14.32
CA GLY A 386 0.22 0.08 13.61
C GLY A 386 1.07 -0.06 12.36
N GLY A 387 0.77 -1.13 11.63
CA GLY A 387 1.14 -1.28 10.23
C GLY A 387 0.18 -0.51 9.35
N LEU A 388 0.70 0.12 8.29
CA LEU A 388 -0.06 0.90 7.33
C LEU A 388 -0.19 0.15 6.02
N ILE A 389 -1.38 0.21 5.41
CA ILE A 389 -1.65 -0.33 4.08
C ILE A 389 -2.31 0.70 3.17
N ASP A 390 -2.05 0.58 1.87
CA ASP A 390 -2.72 1.35 0.83
C ASP A 390 -2.65 0.60 -0.52
N TYR A 391 -3.33 1.16 -1.52
CA TYR A 391 -3.33 0.72 -2.90
C TYR A 391 -3.65 -0.77 -3.06
N LEU A 392 -4.70 -1.17 -2.34
CA LEU A 392 -5.27 -2.51 -2.39
C LEU A 392 -5.79 -2.75 -3.79
N ARG A 393 -5.39 -3.84 -4.42
CA ARG A 393 -5.84 -4.26 -5.74
C ARG A 393 -6.15 -5.74 -5.69
N PHE A 394 -7.28 -6.09 -6.26
CA PHE A 394 -7.68 -7.47 -6.44
C PHE A 394 -8.10 -7.68 -7.89
N CYS A 395 -7.46 -8.66 -8.53
CA CYS A 395 -7.53 -8.81 -9.98
C CYS A 395 -7.62 -10.28 -10.37
N GLN A 396 -8.29 -10.53 -11.49
CA GLN A 396 -8.20 -11.80 -12.19
C GLN A 396 -6.93 -11.83 -13.04
N ASN A 397 -6.23 -12.96 -13.02
CA ASN A 397 -4.95 -13.26 -13.66
C ASN A 397 -3.75 -12.49 -13.11
N SER A 398 -3.77 -11.16 -13.15
CA SER A 398 -2.71 -10.29 -12.63
C SER A 398 -3.24 -8.88 -12.31
N CYS A 399 -2.56 -8.20 -11.39
CA CYS A 399 -2.86 -6.83 -10.98
C CYS A 399 -1.84 -5.85 -11.55
N PRO A 400 -2.30 -4.82 -12.31
CA PRO A 400 -1.44 -3.77 -12.84
C PRO A 400 -0.91 -2.85 -11.75
#